data_AF-A0A9Q3P9N3-F1
#
_entry.id   AF-A0A9Q3P9N3-F1
#
_cell.length_a   1.000
_cell.length_b   1.000
_cell.length_c   1.000
_cell.angle_alpha   90.00
_cell.angle_beta   90.00
_cell.angle_gamma   90.00
#
_symmetry.space_group_name_H-M   'P 1'
#
loop_
_entity.id
_entity.type
_entity.pdbx_description
1 polymer ?
#
loop_
_entity_poly.entity_id
_entity_poly.type
_entity_poly.pdbx_seq_one_letter_code
_entity_poly.pdbx_strand_id
1 'polypeptide(L)'
;MNNKTLDIKDISTIPILDGTNYGHWKMRMKIHLRSRDLLGVCKNPQSNDTSTSSINKWKKASLEAISLITIRITKRVFREVVNSEGIENSHLLWTKISEQYDSKHSTNRGQVWMDWKHCFYDGNLQNYIDNC
;
A
#
# COMPACT_ATOMS: atom_id res chain seq x y z
N MET A 1 23.83 19.20 4.25
CA MET A 1 22.99 18.28 3.45
C MET A 1 22.86 16.98 4.23
N ASN A 2 21.76 16.79 4.97
CA ASN A 2 21.56 15.57 5.73
C ASN A 2 21.04 14.49 4.78
N ASN A 3 21.93 13.57 4.41
CA ASN A 3 21.55 12.30 3.80
C ASN A 3 20.75 11.52 4.84
N LYS A 4 19.42 11.63 4.76
CA LYS A 4 18.50 10.74 5.47
C LYS A 4 18.62 9.38 4.78
N THR A 5 19.64 8.61 5.15
CA THR A 5 19.67 7.17 4.91
C THR A 5 18.29 6.64 5.28
N LEU A 6 17.66 5.93 4.36
CA LEU A 6 16.43 5.20 4.64
C LEU A 6 16.71 4.37 5.89
N ASP A 7 16.18 4.77 7.04
CA ASP A 7 16.40 4.00 8.27
C ASP A 7 15.65 2.68 8.07
N ILE A 8 16.41 1.64 7.72
CA ILE A 8 15.90 0.31 7.36
C ILE A 8 15.09 -0.27 8.52
N LYS A 9 15.35 0.19 9.76
CA LYS A 9 14.53 -0.17 10.93
C LYS A 9 13.10 0.32 10.82
N ASP A 10 12.87 1.52 10.32
CA ASP A 10 11.54 2.15 10.26
C ASP A 10 10.63 1.44 9.24
N ILE A 11 11.16 1.13 8.05
CA ILE A 11 10.41 0.41 7.01
C ILE A 11 10.14 -1.05 7.38
N SER A 12 10.94 -1.65 8.26
CA SER A 12 10.77 -3.05 8.69
C SER A 12 9.42 -3.30 9.36
N THR A 13 8.84 -2.27 9.98
CA THR A 13 7.56 -2.29 10.71
C THR A 13 6.31 -2.43 9.82
N ILE A 14 6.45 -2.40 8.49
CA ILE A 14 5.34 -2.14 7.54
C ILE A 14 4.65 -3.39 6.94
N PRO A 15 4.55 -4.58 7.56
CA PRO A 15 4.32 -5.86 6.81
C PRO A 15 4.82 -5.98 5.33
N ILE A 16 4.74 -7.14 4.71
CA ILE A 16 4.90 -7.24 3.25
C ILE A 16 3.51 -7.51 2.70
N LEU A 17 3.03 -6.68 1.76
CA LEU A 17 1.73 -6.90 1.14
C LEU A 17 1.74 -8.18 0.30
N ASP A 18 0.94 -9.16 0.70
CA ASP A 18 0.79 -10.47 0.05
C ASP A 18 -0.60 -10.71 -0.57
N GLY A 19 -1.51 -9.76 -0.37
CA GLY A 19 -2.89 -9.78 -0.85
C GLY A 19 -3.92 -10.16 0.22
N THR A 20 -3.50 -10.69 1.37
CA THR A 20 -4.39 -11.06 2.49
C THR A 20 -4.38 -10.03 3.61
N ASN A 21 -3.30 -9.27 3.74
CA ASN A 21 -3.04 -8.36 4.85
C ASN A 21 -3.20 -6.86 4.49
N TYR A 22 -3.94 -6.55 3.43
CA TYR A 22 -4.03 -5.19 2.88
C TYR A 22 -4.44 -4.12 3.90
N GLY A 23 -5.42 -4.40 4.77
CA GLY A 23 -5.85 -3.44 5.79
C GLY A 23 -4.72 -3.00 6.73
N HIS A 24 -3.95 -3.97 7.24
CA HIS A 24 -2.82 -3.70 8.13
C HIS A 24 -1.67 -3.01 7.39
N TRP A 25 -1.32 -3.51 6.20
CA TRP A 25 -0.29 -2.91 5.35
C TRP A 25 -0.63 -1.45 5.00
N LYS A 26 -1.88 -1.18 4.56
CA LYS A 26 -2.36 0.15 4.15
C LYS A 26 -2.21 1.16 5.27
N MET A 27 -2.57 0.79 6.50
CA MET A 27 -2.49 1.69 7.65
C MET A 27 -1.04 2.04 8.01
N ARG A 28 -0.16 1.03 8.08
CA ARG A 28 1.28 1.21 8.35
C ARG A 28 1.95 2.05 7.27
N MET A 29 1.71 1.72 5.99
CA MET A 29 2.27 2.45 4.86
C MET A 29 1.80 3.92 4.84
N LYS A 30 0.52 4.20 5.14
CA LYS A 30 0.01 5.58 5.24
C LYS A 30 0.71 6.40 6.32
N ILE A 31 0.98 5.81 7.47
CA ILE A 31 1.71 6.48 8.57
C ILE A 31 3.12 6.82 8.10
N HIS A 32 3.80 5.86 7.47
CA HIS A 32 5.16 6.03 6.96
C HIS A 32 5.25 7.13 5.90
N LEU A 33 4.38 7.10 4.90
CA LEU A 33 4.31 8.12 3.85
C LEU A 33 3.97 9.50 4.42
N ARG A 34 3.12 9.61 5.46
CA ARG A 34 2.83 10.89 6.13
C ARG A 34 4.04 11.46 6.86
N SER A 35 4.80 10.62 7.55
CA SER A 35 6.00 11.05 8.28
C SER A 35 7.08 11.68 7.37
N ARG A 36 6.97 11.42 6.06
CA ARG A 36 7.90 11.89 5.02
C ARG A 36 7.27 12.91 4.07
N ASP A 37 6.04 13.34 4.33
CA ASP A 37 5.28 14.25 3.45
C ASP A 37 5.07 13.72 2.02
N LEU A 38 4.99 12.38 1.87
CA LEU A 38 4.81 11.70 0.58
C LEU A 38 3.37 11.25 0.34
N LEU A 39 2.52 11.21 1.37
CA LEU A 39 1.13 10.74 1.20
C LEU A 39 0.34 11.61 0.21
N GLY A 40 0.67 12.90 0.09
CA GLY A 40 0.00 13.83 -0.82
C GLY A 40 0.04 13.39 -2.28
N VAL A 41 1.22 12.95 -2.76
CA VAL A 41 1.42 12.51 -4.15
C VAL A 41 0.82 11.13 -4.46
N CYS A 42 0.53 10.32 -3.43
CA CYS A 42 -0.21 9.07 -3.59
C CYS A 42 -1.73 9.30 -3.68
N LYS A 43 -2.25 10.31 -2.96
CA LYS A 43 -3.69 10.56 -2.90
C LYS A 43 -4.21 11.44 -4.02
N ASN A 44 -3.38 12.33 -4.52
CA ASN A 44 -3.78 13.32 -5.51
C ASN A 44 -2.91 13.16 -6.76
N PRO A 45 -3.50 13.27 -7.96
CA PRO A 45 -2.72 13.33 -9.19
C PRO A 45 -1.84 14.59 -9.20
N GLN A 46 -0.89 14.64 -10.15
CA GLN A 46 -0.10 15.84 -10.39
C GLN A 46 -1.05 17.03 -10.64
N SER A 47 -0.76 18.17 -10.01
CA SER A 47 -1.52 19.40 -10.24
C SER A 47 -1.38 19.89 -11.69
N ASN A 48 -2.37 20.65 -12.16
CA ASN A 48 -2.34 21.33 -13.46
C ASN A 48 -1.31 22.49 -13.53
N ASP A 49 -0.54 22.72 -12.47
CA ASP A 49 0.58 23.66 -12.48
C ASP A 49 1.63 23.20 -13.50
N THR A 50 1.86 24.05 -14.51
CA THR A 50 2.79 23.80 -15.62
C THR A 50 4.22 24.24 -15.29
N SER A 51 4.46 24.81 -14.11
CA SER A 51 5.81 25.18 -13.66
C SER A 51 6.71 23.96 -13.56
N THR A 52 7.85 23.99 -14.27
CA THR A 52 8.86 22.92 -14.26
C THR A 52 9.32 22.57 -12.84
N SER A 53 9.39 23.56 -11.94
CA SER A 53 9.74 23.36 -10.54
C SER A 53 8.71 22.48 -9.81
N SER A 54 7.43 22.80 -9.96
CA SER A 54 6.33 22.06 -9.35
C SER A 54 6.25 20.63 -9.89
N ILE A 55 6.40 20.45 -11.21
CA ILE A 55 6.43 19.14 -11.87
C ILE A 55 7.60 18.30 -11.34
N ASN A 56 8.81 18.85 -11.29
CA ASN A 56 9.99 18.12 -10.83
C ASN A 56 9.89 17.75 -9.34
N LYS A 57 9.35 18.64 -8.51
CA LYS A 57 9.09 18.37 -7.09
C LYS A 57 8.10 17.22 -6.92
N TRP A 58 6.99 17.24 -7.66
CA TRP A 58 6.00 16.16 -7.62
C TRP A 58 6.59 14.83 -8.12
N LYS A 59 7.30 14.82 -9.26
CA LYS A 59 7.95 13.62 -9.80
C LYS A 59 8.94 13.01 -8.82
N LYS A 60 9.77 13.82 -8.17
CA LYS A 60 10.74 13.34 -7.17
C LYS A 60 10.03 12.67 -5.99
N ALA A 61 9.00 13.31 -5.44
CA ALA A 61 8.22 12.75 -4.34
C ALA A 61 7.45 11.48 -4.77
N SER A 62 6.93 11.45 -6.01
CA SER A 62 6.26 10.29 -6.61
C SER A 62 7.20 9.09 -6.66
N LEU A 63 8.40 9.26 -7.21
CA LEU A 63 9.40 8.19 -7.30
C LEU A 63 9.85 7.70 -5.92
N GLU A 64 10.00 8.59 -4.94
CA GLU A 64 10.33 8.20 -3.57
C GLU A 64 9.20 7.36 -2.93
N ALA A 65 7.94 7.76 -3.11
CA ALA A 65 6.80 7.00 -2.61
C ALA A 65 6.70 5.61 -3.28
N ILE A 66 6.92 5.53 -4.60
CA ILE A 66 6.93 4.26 -5.35
C ILE A 66 8.01 3.33 -4.81
N SER A 67 9.22 3.84 -4.57
CA SER A 67 10.31 3.05 -4.00
C SER A 67 9.91 2.44 -2.64
N LEU A 68 9.33 3.24 -1.75
CA LEU A 68 8.90 2.76 -0.43
C LEU A 68 7.77 1.73 -0.50
N ILE A 69 6.83 1.91 -1.43
CA ILE A 69 5.74 0.96 -1.65
C ILE A 69 6.29 -0.35 -2.18
N THR A 70 7.10 -0.31 -3.24
CA THR A 70 7.55 -1.50 -3.96
C THR A 70 8.49 -2.40 -3.16
N ILE A 71 9.25 -1.88 -2.20
CA ILE A 71 10.07 -2.72 -1.31
C ILE A 71 9.24 -3.45 -0.24
N ARG A 72 7.95 -3.12 -0.07
CA ARG A 72 7.03 -3.74 0.90
C ARG A 72 5.86 -4.46 0.24
N ILE A 73 6.03 -4.96 -0.98
CA ILE A 73 5.07 -5.83 -1.66
C ILE A 73 5.74 -7.12 -2.14
N THR A 74 5.01 -8.22 -2.21
CA THR A 74 5.53 -9.47 -2.77
C THR A 74 5.69 -9.40 -4.30
N LYS A 75 6.47 -10.33 -4.88
CA LYS A 75 6.57 -10.50 -6.35
C LYS A 75 5.21 -10.72 -7.02
N ARG A 76 4.28 -11.42 -6.33
CA ARG A 76 2.92 -11.62 -6.82
C ARG A 76 2.20 -10.28 -6.95
N VAL A 77 2.10 -9.54 -5.85
CA VAL A 77 1.45 -8.23 -5.81
C VAL A 77 2.09 -7.27 -6.80
N PHE A 78 3.42 -7.26 -6.91
CA PHE A 78 4.15 -6.45 -7.89
C PHE A 78 3.64 -6.68 -9.31
N ARG A 79 3.48 -7.94 -9.74
CA ARG A 79 2.97 -8.26 -11.09
C ARG A 79 1.50 -7.90 -11.31
N GLU A 80 0.70 -7.92 -10.24
CA GLU A 80 -0.73 -7.58 -10.32
C GLU A 80 -0.94 -6.07 -10.46
N VAL A 81 -0.13 -5.26 -9.76
CA VAL A 81 -0.38 -3.81 -9.62
C VAL A 81 0.61 -2.91 -10.35
N VAL A 82 1.87 -3.32 -10.54
CA VAL A 82 2.90 -2.46 -11.17
C VAL A 82 2.88 -2.64 -12.68
N ASN A 83 2.67 -1.54 -13.41
CA ASN A 83 2.76 -1.44 -14.86
C ASN A 83 3.66 -0.26 -15.26
N SER A 84 3.91 -0.09 -16.57
CA SER A 84 4.79 0.96 -17.11
C SER A 84 4.36 2.39 -16.75
N GLU A 85 3.09 2.61 -16.43
CA GLU A 85 2.57 3.93 -16.02
C GLU A 85 2.69 4.15 -14.50
N GLY A 86 2.44 3.09 -13.71
CA GLY A 86 2.52 3.12 -12.25
C GLY A 86 3.95 3.23 -11.69
N ILE A 87 4.98 2.95 -12.50
CA ILE A 87 6.39 3.11 -12.09
C ILE A 87 6.86 4.57 -12.04
N GLU A 88 6.11 5.50 -12.63
CA GLU A 88 6.42 6.94 -12.61
C GLU A 88 5.38 7.75 -11.83
N ASN A 89 4.21 7.16 -11.57
CA ASN A 89 3.07 7.83 -10.96
C ASN A 89 2.59 7.11 -9.69
N SER A 90 2.97 7.65 -8.53
CA SER A 90 2.61 7.10 -7.22
C SER A 90 1.11 7.11 -6.97
N HIS A 91 0.38 8.06 -7.56
CA HIS A 91 -1.07 8.13 -7.44
C HIS A 91 -1.73 6.94 -8.15
N LEU A 92 -1.32 6.65 -9.38
CA LEU A 92 -1.84 5.51 -10.13
C LEU A 92 -1.48 4.18 -9.46
N LEU A 93 -0.25 4.01 -8.97
CA LEU A 93 0.15 2.83 -8.22
C LEU A 93 -0.69 2.64 -6.95
N TRP A 94 -0.85 3.69 -6.15
CA TRP A 94 -1.62 3.64 -4.91
C TRP A 94 -3.10 3.33 -5.16
N THR A 95 -3.68 3.95 -6.19
CA THR A 95 -5.07 3.71 -6.61
C THR A 95 -5.26 2.27 -7.05
N LYS A 96 -4.37 1.73 -7.89
CA LYS A 96 -4.47 0.35 -8.37
C LYS A 96 -4.30 -0.70 -7.27
N ILE A 97 -3.36 -0.49 -6.34
CA ILE A 97 -3.26 -1.34 -5.13
C ILE A 97 -4.56 -1.30 -4.34
N SER A 98 -5.13 -0.10 -4.19
CA SER A 98 -6.39 0.06 -3.46
C SER A 98 -7.54 -0.63 -4.17
N GLU A 99 -7.70 -0.48 -5.47
CA GLU A 99 -8.77 -1.12 -6.25
C GLU A 99 -8.68 -2.65 -6.20
N GLN A 100 -7.46 -3.19 -6.24
CA GLN A 100 -7.22 -4.64 -6.21
C GLN A 100 -7.57 -5.28 -4.86
N TYR A 101 -7.15 -4.66 -3.75
CA TYR A 101 -7.20 -5.31 -2.43
C TYR A 101 -8.18 -4.67 -1.43
N ASP A 102 -8.78 -3.52 -1.72
CA ASP A 102 -9.83 -2.99 -0.86
C ASP A 102 -11.09 -3.87 -0.95
N SER A 103 -11.86 -3.94 0.13
CA SER A 103 -12.97 -4.88 0.34
C SER A 103 -14.15 -4.68 -0.62
N LYS A 104 -14.08 -3.65 -1.46
CA LYS A 104 -15.06 -3.39 -2.51
C LYS A 104 -14.96 -4.41 -3.65
N HIS A 105 -13.83 -5.10 -3.83
CA HIS A 105 -13.69 -6.10 -4.88
C HIS A 105 -14.48 -7.38 -4.55
N SER A 106 -15.27 -7.88 -5.51
CA SER A 106 -16.15 -9.05 -5.32
C SER A 106 -15.38 -10.31 -4.91
N THR A 107 -14.18 -10.51 -5.44
CA THR A 107 -13.29 -11.62 -5.08
C THR A 107 -12.86 -11.59 -3.63
N ASN A 108 -12.52 -10.40 -3.09
CA ASN A 108 -12.15 -10.26 -1.68
C ASN A 108 -13.36 -10.53 -0.77
N ARG A 109 -14.56 -10.11 -1.16
CA ARG A 109 -15.80 -10.45 -0.45
C ARG A 109 -16.09 -11.95 -0.47
N GLY A 110 -15.87 -12.58 -1.62
CA GLY A 110 -15.98 -14.04 -1.76
C GLY A 110 -15.01 -14.77 -0.84
N GLN A 111 -13.75 -14.33 -0.79
CA GLN A 111 -12.75 -14.92 0.11
C GLN A 111 -13.14 -14.75 1.58
N VAL A 112 -13.50 -13.54 2.02
CA VAL A 112 -13.95 -13.29 3.40
C VAL A 112 -15.17 -14.15 3.75
N TRP A 113 -16.11 -14.33 2.83
CA TRP A 113 -17.26 -15.19 3.06
C TRP A 113 -16.90 -16.68 3.16
N MET A 114 -15.95 -17.14 2.34
CA MET A 114 -15.43 -18.51 2.42
C MET A 114 -14.65 -18.73 3.71
N ASP A 115 -13.82 -17.77 4.13
CA ASP A 115 -13.07 -17.83 5.40
C ASP A 115 -14.05 -17.87 6.58
N TRP A 116 -15.07 -17.01 6.59
CA TRP A 116 -16.14 -17.01 7.59
C TRP A 116 -16.90 -18.34 7.64
N LYS A 117 -17.13 -19.00 6.50
CA LYS A 117 -17.77 -20.33 6.47
C LYS A 117 -16.91 -21.44 7.08
N HIS A 118 -15.59 -21.30 7.05
CA HIS A 118 -14.67 -22.25 7.66
C HIS A 118 -14.44 -21.97 9.15
N CYS A 119 -14.97 -20.87 9.66
CA CYS A 119 -14.95 -20.54 11.08
C CYS A 119 -16.03 -21.32 11.83
N PHE A 120 -15.60 -22.25 12.69
CA PHE A 120 -16.48 -22.96 13.61
C PHE A 120 -15.87 -22.94 15.02
N TYR A 121 -16.73 -22.87 16.02
CA TYR A 121 -16.33 -22.90 17.41
C TYR A 121 -15.82 -24.30 17.77
N ASP A 122 -14.55 -24.38 18.16
CA ASP A 122 -13.84 -25.63 18.51
C ASP A 122 -13.75 -25.88 20.03
N GLY A 123 -14.43 -25.05 20.83
CA GLY A 123 -14.33 -25.08 22.29
C GLY A 123 -13.39 -24.03 22.88
N ASN A 124 -12.67 -23.25 22.06
CA ASN A 124 -11.84 -22.14 22.51
C ASN A 124 -12.39 -20.79 22.00
N LEU A 125 -13.01 -20.03 22.91
CA LEU A 125 -13.62 -18.75 22.58
C LEU A 125 -12.60 -17.69 22.12
N GLN A 126 -11.40 -17.66 22.71
CA GLN A 126 -10.38 -16.68 22.33
C GLN A 126 -9.86 -16.97 20.92
N ASN A 127 -9.60 -18.24 20.61
CA ASN A 127 -9.20 -18.68 19.28
C ASN A 127 -10.26 -18.33 18.22
N TYR A 128 -11.54 -18.54 18.55
CA TYR A 128 -12.66 -18.17 17.69
C TYR A 128 -12.73 -16.66 17.47
N ILE A 129 -12.56 -15.82 18.50
CA ILE A 129 -12.60 -14.35 18.36
C ILE A 129 -11.40 -13.79 17.60
N ASP A 130 -10.23 -14.41 17.71
CA ASP A 130 -9.00 -13.87 17.12
C ASP A 130 -8.81 -14.28 15.65
N ASN A 131 -9.33 -15.45 15.27
CA ASN A 131 -9.12 -16.04 13.93
C ASN A 131 -10.40 -16.11 13.09
N CYS A 132 -11.54 -15.76 13.68
CA CYS A 132 -12.79 -15.43 13.01
C CYS A 132 -13.12 -13.95 13.28
#